data_AF-A0A851LGB5-F1
#
_entry.id   AF-A0A851LGB5-F1
#
_cell.length_a   1.000
_cell.length_b   1.000
_cell.length_c   1.000
_cell.angle_alpha   90.00
_cell.angle_beta   90.00
_cell.angle_gamma   90.00
#
_symmetry.space_group_name_H-M   'P 1'
#
loop_
_entity.id
_entity.type
_entity.pdbx_description
1 polymer ?
#
loop_
_entity_poly.entity_id
_entity_poly.type
_entity_poly.pdbx_seq_one_letter_code
_entity_poly.pdbx_strand_id
1 'polypeptide(L)'
;MSEDDEKIKLRRIEPAIQKFVKVAIPTDLERLRKHQINIEKYQRCRLWDRLHDEHINAGRTVQQLRANMREMEKLCLRVRQEDIPVLQRMINPVKEEASFAIKDFLQLHSESAEELKRQLEGQDDASLTRSATVGGETLYNMDVKDGSQSLIQTYSRLPKIPQEENAAESWETLEEDLIQLSELVTEFSLLVSSQQEKIDRIEDRVNSAAVNVEEGTKNLGK
;
A
#
# COMPACT_ATOMS: atom_id res chain seq x y z
N MET A 1 19.68 -30.33 16.19
CA MET A 1 20.11 -28.98 16.62
C MET A 1 18.94 -28.06 16.37
N SER A 2 18.38 -27.46 17.41
CA SER A 2 17.08 -26.79 17.33
C SER A 2 17.24 -25.39 16.72
N GLU A 3 16.39 -25.01 15.76
CA GLU A 3 16.38 -23.69 15.09
C GLU A 3 16.32 -22.49 16.07
N ASP A 4 15.95 -22.71 17.34
CA ASP A 4 15.92 -21.69 18.38
C ASP A 4 17.31 -21.24 18.88
N ASP A 5 18.38 -22.02 18.68
CA ASP A 5 19.74 -21.64 19.15
C ASP A 5 20.37 -20.48 18.34
N GLU A 6 19.80 -20.12 17.19
CA GLU A 6 20.27 -19.02 16.33
C GLU A 6 19.52 -17.69 16.57
N LYS A 7 18.47 -17.70 17.40
CA LYS A 7 17.65 -16.51 17.68
C LYS A 7 18.32 -15.56 18.69
N ILE A 8 18.34 -14.28 18.34
CA ILE A 8 18.99 -13.20 19.08
C ILE A 8 17.99 -12.32 19.82
N LYS A 9 18.41 -11.78 20.97
CA LYS A 9 17.61 -10.79 21.73
C LYS A 9 17.35 -9.55 20.88
N LEU A 10 16.13 -9.02 20.95
CA LEU A 10 15.69 -7.85 20.18
C LEU A 10 16.66 -6.67 20.33
N ARG A 11 17.14 -6.39 21.55
CA ARG A 11 18.08 -5.28 21.84
C ARG A 11 19.32 -5.24 20.92
N ARG A 12 19.76 -6.38 20.37
CA ARG A 12 20.93 -6.43 19.46
C ARG A 12 20.63 -5.89 18.05
N ILE A 13 19.41 -6.07 17.57
CA ILE A 13 18.99 -5.65 16.22
C ILE A 13 17.97 -4.52 16.23
N GLU A 14 17.50 -4.13 17.42
CA GLU A 14 16.56 -3.04 17.63
C GLU A 14 16.99 -1.75 16.91
N PRO A 15 18.26 -1.29 16.95
CA PRO A 15 18.65 -0.10 16.20
C PRO A 15 18.46 -0.24 14.68
N ALA A 16 18.71 -1.43 14.13
CA ALA A 16 18.52 -1.71 12.72
C ALA A 16 17.02 -1.73 12.36
N ILE A 17 16.19 -2.36 13.18
CA ILE A 17 14.73 -2.36 13.00
C ILE A 17 14.17 -0.93 13.11
N GLN A 18 14.64 -0.15 14.09
CA GLN A 18 14.22 1.24 14.26
C GLN A 18 14.58 2.11 13.05
N LYS A 19 15.70 1.85 12.35
CA LYS A 19 16.03 2.55 11.10
C LYS A 19 14.93 2.36 10.04
N PHE A 20 14.40 1.14 9.91
CA PHE A 20 13.31 0.87 8.97
C PHE A 20 12.01 1.52 9.42
N VAL A 21 11.64 1.32 10.69
CA VAL A 21 10.38 1.79 11.27
C VAL A 21 10.29 3.31 11.31
N LYS A 22 11.38 4.00 11.68
CA LYS A 22 11.36 5.46 11.90
C LYS A 22 11.76 6.28 10.70
N VAL A 23 12.50 5.70 9.75
CA VAL A 23 13.13 6.46 8.67
C VAL A 23 12.83 5.86 7.31
N ALA A 24 13.31 4.65 7.02
CA ALA A 24 13.30 4.14 5.65
C ALA A 24 11.88 3.98 5.09
N ILE A 25 11.03 3.23 5.79
CA ILE A 25 9.66 2.97 5.30
C ILE A 25 8.81 4.24 5.28
N PRO A 26 8.75 5.07 6.35
CA PRO A 26 7.98 6.31 6.31
C PRO A 26 8.43 7.27 5.20
N THR A 27 9.73 7.33 4.92
CA THR A 27 10.27 8.19 3.84
C THR A 27 9.80 7.70 2.47
N ASP A 28 9.84 6.38 2.23
CA ASP A 28 9.37 5.79 0.98
C ASP A 28 7.86 5.97 0.81
N LEU A 29 7.07 5.82 1.89
CA LEU A 29 5.63 6.04 1.87
C LEU A 29 5.25 7.49 1.57
N GLU A 30 5.91 8.48 2.19
CA GLU A 30 5.66 9.89 1.87
C GLU A 30 6.07 10.22 0.42
N ARG A 31 7.11 9.57 -0.10
CA ARG A 31 7.50 9.70 -1.51
C ARG A 31 6.44 9.08 -2.43
N LEU A 32 5.91 7.91 -2.08
CA LEU A 32 4.85 7.24 -2.84
C LEU A 32 3.58 8.11 -2.88
N ARG A 33 3.20 8.71 -1.76
CA ARG A 33 2.07 9.66 -1.67
C ARG A 33 2.28 10.89 -2.58
N LYS A 34 3.52 11.41 -2.67
CA LYS A 34 3.84 12.50 -3.61
C LYS A 34 3.69 12.07 -5.07
N HIS A 35 4.12 10.85 -5.40
CA HIS A 35 3.93 10.29 -6.74
C HIS A 35 2.45 10.16 -7.09
N GLN A 36 1.61 9.65 -6.17
CA GLN A 36 0.15 9.57 -6.34
C GLN A 36 -0.46 10.94 -6.71
N ILE A 37 -0.12 12.00 -5.95
CA ILE A 37 -0.59 13.36 -6.23
C ILE A 37 -0.16 13.86 -7.61
N ASN A 38 1.10 13.60 -7.98
CA ASN A 38 1.63 14.01 -9.29
C ASN A 38 0.98 13.24 -10.44
N ILE A 39 0.77 11.93 -10.27
CA ILE A 39 0.08 11.06 -11.22
C ILE A 39 -1.31 11.59 -11.49
N GLU A 40 -2.10 11.85 -10.45
CA GLU A 40 -3.43 12.45 -10.61
C GLU A 40 -3.36 13.79 -11.33
N LYS A 41 -2.39 14.65 -10.98
CA LYS A 41 -2.20 15.95 -11.63
C LYS A 41 -1.88 15.81 -13.11
N TYR A 42 -0.93 14.95 -13.48
CA TYR A 42 -0.53 14.76 -14.88
C TYR A 42 -1.64 14.09 -15.68
N GLN A 43 -2.36 13.16 -15.07
CA GLN A 43 -3.53 12.54 -15.68
C GLN A 43 -4.62 13.60 -15.94
N ARG A 44 -5.02 14.42 -14.95
CA ARG A 44 -6.01 15.52 -15.16
C ARG A 44 -5.61 16.46 -16.29
N CYS A 45 -4.32 16.79 -16.39
CA CYS A 45 -3.80 17.68 -17.42
C CYS A 45 -3.51 16.98 -18.77
N ARG A 46 -3.76 15.67 -18.90
CA ARG A 46 -3.46 14.85 -20.09
C ARG A 46 -1.99 14.95 -20.54
N LEU A 47 -1.08 15.04 -19.57
CA LEU A 47 0.37 15.10 -19.81
C LEU A 47 0.94 13.67 -19.80
N TRP A 48 0.68 12.91 -20.85
CA TRP A 48 0.95 11.46 -20.89
C TRP A 48 2.43 11.10 -20.75
N ASP A 49 3.34 11.85 -21.38
CA ASP A 49 4.78 11.62 -21.22
C ASP A 49 5.22 11.78 -19.75
N ARG A 50 4.73 12.82 -19.08
CA ARG A 50 5.05 13.06 -17.66
C ARG A 50 4.37 12.05 -16.74
N LEU A 51 3.17 11.61 -17.10
CA LEU A 51 2.45 10.57 -16.39
C LEU A 51 3.22 9.25 -16.44
N HIS A 52 3.72 8.87 -17.62
CA HIS A 52 4.57 7.71 -17.82
C HIS A 52 5.86 7.80 -16.98
N ASP A 53 6.58 8.92 -17.05
CA ASP A 53 7.78 9.13 -16.23
C ASP A 53 7.47 9.01 -14.73
N GLU A 54 6.33 9.55 -14.30
CA GLU A 54 5.91 9.50 -12.90
C GLU A 54 5.54 8.08 -12.46
N HIS A 55 4.90 7.28 -13.32
CA HIS A 55 4.65 5.86 -13.05
C HIS A 55 5.95 5.09 -12.85
N ILE A 56 6.95 5.30 -13.72
CA ILE A 56 8.26 4.65 -13.59
C ILE A 56 8.93 5.06 -12.27
N ASN A 57 8.87 6.33 -11.91
CA ASN A 57 9.45 6.83 -10.66
C ASN A 57 8.73 6.30 -9.42
N ALA A 58 7.40 6.19 -9.48
CA ALA A 58 6.61 5.55 -8.45
C ALA A 58 7.00 4.07 -8.31
N GLY A 59 7.14 3.35 -9.43
CA GLY A 59 7.55 1.94 -9.45
C GLY A 59 8.91 1.74 -8.77
N ARG A 60 9.90 2.59 -9.05
CA ARG A 60 11.20 2.56 -8.34
C ARG A 60 11.05 2.75 -6.83
N THR A 61 10.15 3.62 -6.39
CA THR A 61 9.86 3.83 -4.97
C THR A 61 9.20 2.60 -4.36
N VAL A 62 8.25 1.96 -5.06
CA VAL A 62 7.62 0.71 -4.63
C VAL A 62 8.66 -0.40 -4.49
N GLN A 63 9.57 -0.55 -5.46
CA GLN A 63 10.66 -1.52 -5.39
C GLN A 63 11.59 -1.29 -4.20
N GLN A 64 11.93 -0.03 -3.92
CA GLN A 64 12.75 0.33 -2.76
C GLN A 64 12.04 -0.01 -1.44
N LEU A 65 10.75 0.28 -1.35
CA LEU A 65 9.92 -0.05 -0.20
C LEU A 65 9.83 -1.57 0.00
N ARG A 66 9.63 -2.35 -1.07
CA ARG A 66 9.64 -3.83 -1.04
C ARG A 66 10.97 -4.38 -0.52
N ALA A 67 12.10 -3.85 -1.02
CA ALA A 67 13.42 -4.25 -0.57
C ALA A 67 13.61 -3.97 0.94
N ASN A 68 13.26 -2.76 1.38
CA ASN A 68 13.33 -2.35 2.79
C ASN A 68 12.45 -3.24 3.69
N MET A 69 11.23 -3.57 3.25
CA MET A 69 10.35 -4.46 4.00
C MET A 69 10.89 -5.89 4.10
N ARG A 70 11.44 -6.45 3.02
CA ARG A 70 12.06 -7.79 3.04
C ARG A 70 13.29 -7.83 3.94
N GLU A 71 14.12 -6.79 3.95
CA GLU A 71 15.26 -6.71 4.86
C GLU A 71 14.81 -6.63 6.32
N MET A 72 13.80 -5.81 6.61
CA MET A 72 13.22 -5.72 7.95
C MET A 72 12.62 -7.06 8.39
N GLU A 73 11.89 -7.75 7.52
CA GLU A 73 11.34 -9.09 7.79
C GLU A 73 12.44 -10.10 8.14
N LYS A 74 13.53 -10.15 7.37
CA LYS A 74 14.68 -11.02 7.65
C LYS A 74 15.28 -10.77 9.04
N LEU A 75 15.31 -9.51 9.49
CA LEU A 75 15.76 -9.17 10.84
C LEU A 75 14.76 -9.66 11.89
N CYS A 76 13.47 -9.44 11.66
CA CYS A 76 12.39 -9.87 12.55
C CYS A 76 12.40 -11.40 12.79
N LEU A 77 12.68 -12.19 11.74
CA LEU A 77 12.77 -13.66 11.83
C LEU A 77 13.85 -14.19 12.79
N ARG A 78 14.86 -13.37 13.09
CA ARG A 78 15.97 -13.74 13.98
C ARG A 78 15.69 -13.39 15.44
N VAL A 79 14.56 -12.73 15.73
CA VAL A 79 14.22 -12.29 17.08
C VAL A 79 13.79 -13.48 17.93
N ARG A 80 14.25 -13.50 19.18
CA ARG A 80 13.79 -14.47 20.16
C ARG A 80 12.30 -14.39 20.35
N GLN A 81 11.72 -15.55 20.59
CA GLN A 81 10.29 -15.74 20.76
C GLN A 81 9.74 -14.84 21.89
N GLU A 82 10.47 -14.70 23.00
CA GLU A 82 10.15 -13.82 24.14
C GLU A 82 9.94 -12.33 23.77
N ASP A 83 10.64 -11.85 22.75
CA ASP A 83 10.64 -10.43 22.37
C ASP A 83 9.62 -10.10 21.26
N ILE A 84 8.92 -11.10 20.70
CA ILE A 84 7.94 -10.92 19.61
C ILE A 84 6.80 -9.93 19.95
N PRO A 85 6.21 -9.92 21.16
CA PRO A 85 5.18 -8.93 21.50
C PRO A 85 5.71 -7.49 21.49
N VAL A 86 6.99 -7.29 21.82
CA VAL A 86 7.64 -5.97 21.76
C VAL A 86 7.90 -5.59 20.31
N LEU A 87 8.42 -6.54 19.52
CA LEU A 87 8.67 -6.37 18.10
C LEU A 87 7.40 -5.99 17.34
N GLN A 88 6.29 -6.69 17.56
CA GLN A 88 4.98 -6.41 16.94
C GLN A 88 4.54 -4.97 17.19
N ARG A 89 4.61 -4.49 18.44
CA ARG A 89 4.26 -3.11 18.77
C ARG A 89 5.11 -2.08 18.03
N MET A 90 6.37 -2.40 17.72
CA MET A 90 7.25 -1.51 16.96
C MET A 90 6.92 -1.50 15.47
N ILE A 91 6.60 -2.65 14.87
CA ILE A 91 6.45 -2.77 13.41
C ILE A 91 5.02 -2.51 12.93
N ASN A 92 4.00 -2.81 13.75
CA ASN A 92 2.60 -2.75 13.33
C ASN A 92 2.20 -1.36 12.81
N PRO A 93 2.54 -0.22 13.45
CA PRO A 93 2.14 1.09 12.94
C PRO A 93 2.56 1.32 11.49
N VAL A 94 3.79 0.93 11.16
CA VAL A 94 4.37 1.13 9.82
C VAL A 94 3.78 0.16 8.80
N LYS A 95 3.39 -1.04 9.22
CA LYS A 95 2.74 -2.01 8.33
C LYS A 95 1.31 -1.63 8.01
N GLU A 96 0.58 -1.12 9.00
CA GLU A 96 -0.77 -0.59 8.79
C GLU A 96 -0.72 0.66 7.91
N GLU A 97 0.25 1.55 8.13
CA GLU A 97 0.47 2.72 7.28
C GLU A 97 0.80 2.31 5.83
N ALA A 98 1.69 1.34 5.63
CA ALA A 98 2.00 0.82 4.30
C ALA A 98 0.76 0.19 3.65
N SER A 99 0.02 -0.66 4.37
CA SER A 99 -1.21 -1.29 3.88
C SER A 99 -2.26 -0.25 3.47
N PHE A 100 -2.41 0.80 4.28
CA PHE A 100 -3.33 1.90 3.99
C PHE A 100 -2.89 2.66 2.73
N ALA A 101 -1.63 3.09 2.66
CA ALA A 101 -1.10 3.85 1.53
C ALA A 101 -1.24 3.09 0.21
N ILE A 102 -0.98 1.77 0.19
CA ILE A 102 -1.10 0.96 -1.02
C ILE A 102 -2.56 0.83 -1.45
N LYS A 103 -3.48 0.57 -0.51
CA LYS A 103 -4.92 0.48 -0.80
C LYS A 103 -5.47 1.79 -1.33
N ASP A 104 -5.11 2.90 -0.69
CA ASP A 104 -5.49 4.25 -1.12
C ASP A 104 -4.98 4.55 -2.53
N PHE A 105 -3.73 4.18 -2.82
CA PHE A 105 -3.14 4.33 -4.15
C PHE A 105 -3.92 3.54 -5.21
N LEU A 106 -4.18 2.25 -4.98
CA LEU A 106 -4.90 1.40 -5.94
C LEU A 106 -6.35 1.84 -6.14
N GLN A 107 -7.02 2.31 -5.08
CA GLN A 107 -8.42 2.72 -5.14
C GLN A 107 -8.63 3.94 -6.05
N LEU A 108 -7.79 4.98 -5.94
CA LEU A 108 -7.92 6.19 -6.77
C LEU A 108 -7.82 5.89 -8.27
N HIS A 109 -7.06 4.86 -8.64
CA HIS A 109 -6.91 4.43 -10.02
C HIS A 109 -8.06 3.52 -10.49
N SER A 110 -8.56 2.62 -9.64
CA SER A 110 -9.74 1.79 -9.95
C SER A 110 -10.98 2.65 -10.24
N GLU A 111 -11.19 3.71 -9.46
CA GLU A 111 -12.28 4.67 -9.68
C GLU A 111 -12.14 5.42 -11.03
N SER A 112 -10.90 5.64 -11.49
CA SER A 112 -10.62 6.19 -12.81
C SER A 112 -10.88 5.19 -13.95
N ALA A 113 -10.64 3.89 -13.74
CA ALA A 113 -10.77 2.86 -14.76
C ALA A 113 -12.23 2.46 -15.04
N GLU A 114 -13.03 2.27 -13.99
CA GLU A 114 -14.45 1.88 -14.09
C GLU A 114 -15.33 2.94 -14.79
N GLU A 115 -14.97 4.22 -14.70
CA GLU A 115 -15.71 5.28 -15.40
C GLU A 115 -15.60 5.17 -16.92
N LEU A 116 -14.43 4.83 -17.44
CA LEU A 116 -14.30 4.64 -18.88
C LEU A 116 -15.23 3.52 -19.35
N LYS A 117 -15.27 2.41 -18.62
CA LYS A 117 -16.12 1.28 -18.97
C LYS A 117 -17.58 1.73 -19.14
N ARG A 118 -18.07 2.59 -18.23
CA ARG A 118 -19.41 3.22 -18.35
C ARG A 118 -19.55 4.16 -19.55
N GLN A 119 -18.52 4.92 -19.92
CA GLN A 119 -18.55 5.82 -21.08
C GLN A 119 -18.55 5.06 -22.41
N LEU A 120 -17.84 3.93 -22.49
CA LEU A 120 -17.84 3.06 -23.68
C LEU A 120 -19.16 2.28 -23.80
N GLU A 121 -19.65 1.71 -22.70
CA GLU A 121 -20.94 1.00 -22.67
C GLU A 121 -22.13 1.94 -22.95
N GLY A 122 -22.02 3.24 -22.63
CA GLY A 122 -23.03 4.26 -22.96
C GLY A 122 -22.98 4.78 -24.40
N GLN A 123 -21.98 4.40 -25.21
CA GLN A 123 -21.81 4.89 -26.57
C GLN A 123 -22.42 3.96 -27.65
N ASP A 124 -22.74 2.71 -27.30
CA ASP A 124 -23.33 1.74 -28.24
C ASP A 124 -24.82 2.00 -28.56
N ASP A 125 -25.53 2.84 -27.78
CA ASP A 125 -26.95 3.18 -28.02
C ASP A 125 -27.19 4.53 -28.71
N ALA A 126 -26.13 5.32 -29.00
CA ALA A 126 -26.26 6.70 -29.49
C ALA A 126 -25.92 6.87 -30.99
N SER A 127 -26.04 5.82 -31.79
CA SER A 127 -26.11 5.96 -33.25
C SER A 127 -27.48 5.56 -33.75
N LEU A 128 -28.31 6.58 -34.05
CA LEU A 128 -29.17 6.70 -35.23
C LEU A 128 -30.30 7.70 -34.94
N THR A 129 -30.14 8.98 -35.30
CA THR A 129 -31.20 9.72 -36.02
C THR A 129 -30.60 10.86 -36.84
N ARG A 130 -30.77 10.77 -38.15
CA ARG A 130 -30.54 11.82 -39.16
C ARG A 130 -31.48 13.02 -38.91
N SER A 131 -30.99 14.26 -39.04
CA SER A 131 -31.50 15.26 -40.02
C SER A 131 -30.96 16.68 -39.82
N ALA A 132 -30.22 17.12 -40.85
CA ALA A 132 -30.29 18.38 -41.60
C ALA A 132 -30.80 19.71 -40.97
N THR A 133 -30.00 20.75 -41.21
CA THR A 133 -30.32 22.10 -41.75
C THR A 133 -29.92 23.35 -40.95
N VAL A 134 -29.08 24.17 -41.62
CA VAL A 134 -29.05 25.64 -41.73
C VAL A 134 -28.41 26.48 -40.60
N GLY A 135 -27.24 27.06 -40.94
CA GLY A 135 -27.07 28.52 -41.08
C GLY A 135 -26.51 29.32 -39.90
N GLY A 136 -25.44 30.10 -40.15
CA GLY A 136 -25.23 31.41 -39.50
C GLY A 136 -23.93 31.60 -38.73
N GLU A 137 -23.10 32.51 -39.21
CA GLU A 137 -21.80 33.00 -38.70
C GLU A 137 -21.92 33.77 -37.36
N THR A 138 -20.90 33.77 -36.50
CA THR A 138 -20.03 34.93 -36.14
C THR A 138 -19.24 34.72 -34.84
N LEU A 139 -18.10 35.41 -34.77
CA LEU A 139 -17.03 35.33 -33.77
C LEU A 139 -17.29 36.08 -32.44
N TYR A 140 -16.40 35.78 -31.47
CA TYR A 140 -15.91 36.52 -30.29
C TYR A 140 -16.90 37.09 -29.25
N ASN A 141 -16.76 36.63 -28.00
CA ASN A 141 -16.66 37.54 -26.87
C ASN A 141 -15.96 36.91 -25.66
N MET A 142 -15.04 37.70 -25.11
CA MET A 142 -14.25 37.48 -23.91
C MET A 142 -14.96 38.19 -22.77
N ASP A 143 -15.33 37.47 -21.72
CA ASP A 143 -15.76 38.08 -20.46
C ASP A 143 -15.02 37.44 -19.28
N VAL A 144 -14.19 38.27 -18.66
CA VAL A 144 -13.51 38.05 -17.38
C VAL A 144 -14.39 38.71 -16.31
N LYS A 145 -14.84 37.94 -15.32
CA LYS A 145 -15.21 38.36 -13.95
C LYS A 145 -15.51 37.09 -13.14
N ASP A 146 -14.59 36.65 -12.28
CA ASP A 146 -14.44 37.03 -10.86
C ASP A 146 -15.69 36.75 -10.01
N GLY A 147 -15.48 36.03 -8.91
CA GLY A 147 -16.46 35.83 -7.85
C GLY A 147 -16.85 34.39 -7.57
N SER A 148 -15.99 33.67 -6.85
CA SER A 148 -16.39 32.71 -5.79
C SER A 148 -17.55 31.76 -6.12
N GLN A 149 -17.38 30.91 -7.12
CA GLN A 149 -18.20 29.71 -7.27
C GLN A 149 -17.35 28.48 -6.94
N SER A 150 -17.53 28.01 -5.70
CA SER A 150 -17.38 26.62 -5.29
C SER A 150 -15.98 25.98 -5.39
N LEU A 151 -15.20 26.14 -4.33
CA LEU A 151 -14.09 25.22 -3.97
C LEU A 151 -14.57 23.79 -3.60
N ILE A 152 -15.84 23.48 -3.86
CA ILE A 152 -16.46 22.15 -3.73
C ILE A 152 -17.21 21.83 -5.03
N GLN A 153 -16.60 22.16 -6.18
CA GLN A 153 -17.09 21.68 -7.46
C GLN A 153 -16.07 20.72 -8.03
N THR A 154 -16.57 19.52 -8.27
CA THR A 154 -16.02 18.52 -9.17
C THR A 154 -15.06 17.52 -8.50
N TYR A 155 -15.66 16.43 -8.00
CA TYR A 155 -15.16 15.08 -8.24
C TYR A 155 -14.95 14.88 -9.76
N SER A 156 -13.97 15.57 -10.32
CA SER A 156 -13.59 15.47 -11.73
C SER A 156 -12.89 14.13 -11.82
N ARG A 157 -13.61 13.11 -12.30
CA ARG A 157 -13.04 11.80 -12.59
C ARG A 157 -11.82 11.99 -13.50
N LEU A 158 -10.73 11.31 -13.19
CA LEU A 158 -9.48 11.43 -13.94
C LEU A 158 -9.73 10.98 -15.39
N PRO A 159 -9.19 11.68 -16.40
CA PRO A 159 -9.33 11.26 -17.79
C PRO A 159 -8.58 9.93 -17.99
N LYS A 160 -9.18 9.01 -18.75
CA LYS A 160 -8.51 7.75 -19.06
C LYS A 160 -7.24 7.97 -19.87
N ILE A 161 -6.22 7.20 -19.54
CA ILE A 161 -4.99 7.02 -20.29
C ILE A 161 -5.32 6.22 -21.59
N PRO A 162 -5.13 6.82 -22.78
CA PRO A 162 -5.29 6.08 -24.04
C PRO A 162 -4.39 4.84 -24.08
N GLN A 163 -4.85 3.75 -24.71
CA GLN A 163 -4.15 2.46 -24.69
C GLN A 163 -2.86 2.49 -25.53
N GLU A 164 -2.79 3.41 -26.47
CA GLU A 164 -1.64 3.63 -27.34
C GLU A 164 -0.51 4.41 -26.65
N GLU A 165 -0.78 5.00 -25.49
CA GLU A 165 0.20 5.77 -24.73
C GLU A 165 1.06 4.85 -23.85
N ASN A 166 2.36 5.12 -23.78
CA ASN A 166 3.30 4.41 -22.87
C ASN A 166 2.86 4.49 -21.40
N ALA A 167 2.07 5.51 -21.05
CA ALA A 167 1.49 5.69 -19.73
C ALA A 167 0.55 4.53 -19.33
N ALA A 168 -0.08 3.84 -20.29
CA ALA A 168 -0.95 2.68 -20.02
C ALA A 168 -0.13 1.45 -19.59
N GLU A 169 0.90 1.08 -20.35
CA GLU A 169 1.79 -0.05 -20.02
C GLU A 169 2.54 0.18 -18.69
N SER A 170 3.06 1.39 -18.49
CA SER A 170 3.72 1.75 -17.24
C SER A 170 2.77 1.76 -16.03
N TRP A 171 1.47 2.03 -16.25
CA TRP A 171 0.47 1.88 -15.20
C TRP A 171 0.29 0.42 -14.81
N GLU A 172 0.09 -0.49 -15.78
CA GLU A 172 -0.07 -1.92 -15.51
C GLU A 172 1.12 -2.49 -14.72
N THR A 173 2.34 -2.08 -15.08
CA THR A 173 3.55 -2.47 -14.36
C THR A 173 3.55 -1.93 -12.92
N LEU A 174 3.19 -0.67 -12.72
CA LEU A 174 3.12 -0.05 -11.39
C LEU A 174 2.04 -0.70 -10.52
N GLU A 175 0.89 -1.00 -11.11
CA GLU A 175 -0.23 -1.67 -10.44
C GLU A 175 0.18 -3.07 -9.96
N GLU A 176 0.84 -3.85 -10.82
CA GLU A 176 1.38 -5.16 -10.44
C GLU A 176 2.37 -5.04 -9.27
N ASP A 177 3.28 -4.07 -9.33
CA ASP A 177 4.25 -3.82 -8.27
C ASP A 177 3.60 -3.44 -6.93
N LEU A 178 2.52 -2.65 -6.96
CA LEU A 178 1.73 -2.28 -5.79
C LEU A 178 0.99 -3.48 -5.20
N ILE A 179 0.43 -4.35 -6.04
CA ILE A 179 -0.23 -5.59 -5.61
C ILE A 179 0.80 -6.51 -4.94
N GLN A 180 1.96 -6.72 -5.55
CA GLN A 180 3.04 -7.54 -4.96
C GLN A 180 3.56 -6.96 -3.63
N LEU A 181 3.59 -5.62 -3.50
CA LEU A 181 3.91 -4.98 -2.22
C LEU A 181 2.81 -5.21 -1.17
N SER A 182 1.53 -5.13 -1.54
CA SER A 182 0.39 -5.42 -0.66
C SER A 182 0.42 -6.86 -0.14
N GLU A 183 0.70 -7.82 -1.03
CA GLU A 183 0.87 -9.23 -0.68
C GLU A 183 2.01 -9.40 0.33
N LEU A 184 3.19 -8.81 0.07
CA LEU A 184 4.33 -8.85 0.99
C LEU A 184 3.99 -8.30 2.39
N VAL A 185 3.28 -7.17 2.47
CA VAL A 185 2.89 -6.58 3.76
C VAL A 185 1.97 -7.53 4.52
N THR A 186 1.05 -8.19 3.81
CA THR A 186 0.09 -9.15 4.36
C THR A 186 0.78 -10.43 4.84
N GLU A 187 1.65 -11.03 4.01
CA GLU A 187 2.46 -12.20 4.35
C GLU A 187 3.31 -11.93 5.59
N PHE A 188 3.96 -10.77 5.64
CA PHE A 188 4.76 -10.36 6.78
C PHE A 188 3.90 -10.20 8.06
N SER A 189 2.61 -9.81 7.95
CA SER A 189 1.67 -9.79 9.08
C SER A 189 1.32 -11.16 9.60
N LEU A 190 1.03 -12.09 8.71
CA LEU A 190 0.75 -13.48 9.07
C LEU A 190 1.97 -14.16 9.69
N LEU A 191 3.16 -13.90 9.18
CA LEU A 191 4.40 -14.49 9.67
C LEU A 191 4.73 -14.04 11.09
N VAL A 192 4.57 -12.75 11.41
CA VAL A 192 4.84 -12.24 12.75
C VAL A 192 3.73 -12.61 13.74
N SER A 193 2.47 -12.71 13.30
CA SER A 193 1.37 -13.16 14.18
C SER A 193 1.43 -14.66 14.48
N SER A 194 1.80 -15.50 13.51
CA SER A 194 1.99 -16.94 13.73
C SER A 194 3.11 -17.24 14.73
N GLN A 195 4.14 -16.41 14.77
CA GLN A 195 5.17 -16.52 15.81
C GLN A 195 4.56 -16.32 17.21
N GLN A 196 3.61 -15.38 17.38
CA GLN A 196 2.96 -15.16 18.67
C GLN A 196 2.17 -16.37 19.16
N GLU A 197 1.39 -17.04 18.29
CA GLU A 197 0.58 -18.20 18.70
C GLU A 197 1.43 -19.35 19.28
N LYS A 198 2.66 -19.52 18.78
CA LYS A 198 3.60 -20.51 19.34
C LYS A 198 4.01 -20.17 20.78
N ILE A 199 4.04 -18.89 21.17
CA ILE A 199 4.34 -18.43 22.54
C ILE A 199 3.23 -18.86 23.48
N ASP A 200 2.00 -18.50 23.14
CA ASP A 200 0.85 -18.70 24.03
C ASP A 200 0.71 -20.20 24.37
N ARG A 201 0.93 -21.08 23.39
CA ARG A 201 0.95 -22.55 23.59
C ARG A 201 2.11 -23.05 24.45
N ILE A 202 3.28 -22.41 24.41
CA ILE A 202 4.43 -22.75 25.25
C ILE A 202 4.17 -22.27 26.68
N GLU A 203 3.65 -21.06 26.85
CA GLU A 203 3.30 -20.49 28.15
C GLU A 203 2.30 -21.38 28.90
N ASP A 204 1.24 -21.82 28.21
CA ASP A 204 0.24 -22.75 28.77
C ASP A 204 0.85 -24.08 29.22
N ARG A 205 1.75 -24.65 28.41
CA ARG A 205 2.44 -25.90 28.74
C ARG A 205 3.38 -25.75 29.92
N VAL A 206 4.12 -24.64 30.01
CA VAL A 206 5.04 -24.35 31.12
C VAL A 206 4.26 -24.12 32.41
N ASN A 207 3.17 -23.34 32.36
CA ASN A 207 2.31 -23.12 33.52
C ASN A 207 1.68 -24.43 34.01
N SER A 208 1.19 -25.28 33.09
CA SER A 208 0.65 -26.61 33.43
C SER A 208 1.72 -27.51 34.07
N ALA A 209 2.94 -27.52 33.53
CA ALA A 209 4.04 -28.30 34.08
C ALA A 209 4.47 -27.79 35.47
N ALA A 210 4.51 -26.48 35.68
CA ALA A 210 4.84 -25.88 36.97
C ALA A 210 3.82 -26.27 38.04
N VAL A 211 2.52 -26.21 37.73
CA VAL A 211 1.44 -26.65 38.63
C VAL A 211 1.57 -28.14 38.95
N ASN A 212 1.81 -29.00 37.95
CA ASN A 212 1.97 -30.44 38.15
C ASN A 212 3.18 -30.79 39.04
N VAL A 213 4.28 -30.05 38.92
CA VAL A 213 5.47 -30.22 39.78
C VAL A 213 5.20 -29.76 41.21
N GLU A 214 4.50 -28.65 41.39
CA GLU A 214 4.10 -28.16 42.73
C GLU A 214 3.15 -29.15 43.42
N GLU A 215 2.19 -29.69 42.70
CA GLU A 215 1.27 -30.70 43.22
C GLU A 215 1.99 -32.02 43.51
N GLY A 216 2.89 -32.45 42.62
CA GLY A 216 3.74 -33.62 42.83
C GLY A 216 4.63 -33.49 44.07
N THR A 217 5.26 -32.35 44.28
CA THR A 217 6.09 -32.08 45.47
C THR A 217 5.26 -32.02 46.75
N LYS A 218 4.07 -31.42 46.73
CA LYS A 218 3.13 -31.46 47.86
C LYS A 218 2.67 -32.87 48.21
N ASN A 219 2.47 -33.74 47.21
CA ASN A 219 2.05 -35.13 47.43
C ASN A 219 3.19 -36.02 47.92
N LEU A 220 4.45 -35.71 47.60
CA LEU A 220 5.63 -36.43 48.11
C LEU A 220 6.04 -35.99 49.53
N GLY A 221 5.58 -34.82 49.98
CA GLY A 221 5.82 -34.31 51.34
C GLY A 221 4.79 -34.75 52.38
N LYS A 222 3.80 -35.58 51.99
CA LYS A 222 2.81 -36.22 52.88
C LYS A 222 3.25 -37.65 53.19
#